data_AF-A0A973L830-F1
#
_entry.id   AF-A0A973L830-F1
#
_cell.length_a   1.000
_cell.length_b   1.000
_cell.length_c   1.000
_cell.angle_alpha   90.00
_cell.angle_beta   90.00
_cell.angle_gamma   90.00
#
_symmetry.space_group_name_H-M   'P 1'
#
loop_
_entity.id
_entity.type
_entity.pdbx_description
1 polymer ?
#
loop_
_entity_poly.entity_id
_entity_poly.type
_entity_poly.pdbx_seq_one_letter_code
_entity_poly.pdbx_strand_id
1 'polypeptide(L)' 'DAVSGAAQTDSPVIQATAALDRTAVLELAGRPGEAAAAAEAARGLYAAKGHVPGTRRAQVHQARLLAAHGAVRTGRD' A
#
# COMPACT_ATOMS: atom_id res chain seq x y z
N ASP A 1 -3.89 23.99 -2.76
CA ASP A 1 -3.52 23.87 -1.33
C ASP A 1 -2.04 23.59 -1.15
N ALA A 2 -1.45 24.06 -0.04
CA ALA A 2 -0.06 23.81 0.33
C ALA A 2 0.27 22.30 0.39
N VAL A 3 -0.72 21.45 0.69
CA VAL A 3 -0.62 19.99 0.65
C VAL A 3 -0.36 19.45 -0.76
N SER A 4 -0.97 20.04 -1.80
CA SER A 4 -0.74 19.67 -3.21
C SER A 4 0.65 20.10 -3.70
N GLY A 5 1.20 21.18 -3.16
CA GLY A 5 2.57 21.64 -3.43
C GLY A 5 3.63 20.77 -2.74
N ALA A 6 3.38 20.34 -1.50
CA ALA A 6 4.28 19.44 -0.78
C ALA A 6 4.38 18.04 -1.44
N ALA A 7 3.28 17.56 -2.02
CA ALA A 7 3.27 16.33 -2.83
C ALA A 7 4.09 16.45 -4.14
N GLN A 8 4.40 17.67 -4.60
CA GLN A 8 5.34 17.88 -5.72
C GLN A 8 6.80 17.86 -5.27
N THR A 9 7.10 18.16 -3.99
CA THR A 9 8.47 18.21 -3.47
C THR A 9 8.94 16.91 -2.84
N ASP A 10 8.02 16.06 -2.35
CA ASP A 10 8.39 14.75 -1.84
C ASP A 10 8.68 13.79 -3.00
N SER A 11 9.87 13.18 -2.96
CA SER A 11 10.25 12.12 -3.89
C SER A 11 9.14 11.05 -3.91
N PRO A 12 8.72 10.55 -5.09
CA PRO A 12 7.74 9.46 -5.19
C PRO A 12 8.10 8.23 -4.34
N VAL A 13 9.40 8.04 -4.03
CA VAL A 13 9.89 7.00 -3.10
C VAL A 13 9.44 7.24 -1.66
N ILE A 14 9.44 8.50 -1.19
CA ILE A 14 8.98 8.87 0.15
C ILE A 14 7.47 8.65 0.26
N GLN A 15 6.72 9.07 -0.75
CA GLN A 15 5.27 8.83 -0.83
C GLN A 15 4.96 7.32 -0.86
N ALA A 16 5.74 6.54 -1.63
CA ALA A 16 5.59 5.09 -1.70
C ALA A 16 5.89 4.42 -0.35
N THR A 17 6.92 4.88 0.35
CA THR A 17 7.29 4.37 1.68
C THR A 17 6.21 4.68 2.71
N ALA A 18 5.71 5.92 2.74
CA ALA A 18 4.62 6.31 3.62
C ALA A 18 3.33 5.50 3.34
N ALA A 19 3.04 5.19 2.08
CA ALA A 19 1.92 4.32 1.72
C ALA A 19 2.10 2.86 2.17
N LEU A 20 3.35 2.34 2.15
CA LEU A 20 3.66 1.03 2.75
C LEU A 20 3.50 1.04 4.27
N ASP A 21 3.98 2.07 4.96
CA ASP A 21 3.82 2.16 6.42
C ASP A 21 2.33 2.24 6.80
N ARG A 22 1.55 3.01 6.04
CA ARG A 22 0.09 3.07 6.18
C ARG A 22 -0.57 1.70 5.97
N THR A 23 -0.06 0.89 5.05
CA THR A 23 -0.54 -0.49 4.83
C THR A 23 -0.41 -1.31 6.10
N ALA A 24 0.76 -1.27 6.75
CA ALA A 24 1.01 -2.00 8.00
C ALA A 24 0.09 -1.51 9.13
N VAL A 25 -0.11 -0.19 9.26
CA VAL A 25 -1.02 0.38 10.27
C VAL A 25 -2.46 -0.08 10.04
N LEU A 26 -2.95 -0.06 8.79
CA LEU A 26 -4.32 -0.46 8.47
C LEU A 26 -4.55 -1.97 8.66
N GLU A 27 -3.54 -2.79 8.38
CA GLU A 27 -3.57 -4.22 8.67
C GLU A 27 -3.68 -4.47 10.18
N LEU A 28 -2.85 -3.83 10.98
CA LEU A 28 -2.91 -3.91 12.45
C LEU A 28 -4.24 -3.39 13.02
N ALA A 29 -4.82 -2.38 12.37
CA ALA A 29 -6.13 -1.83 12.74
C ALA A 29 -7.32 -2.72 12.32
N GLY A 30 -7.08 -3.89 11.73
CA GLY A 30 -8.15 -4.78 11.28
C GLY A 30 -8.98 -4.19 10.13
N ARG A 31 -8.37 -3.33 9.30
CA ARG A 31 -8.98 -2.71 8.11
C ARG A 31 -8.25 -3.13 6.83
N PRO A 32 -8.20 -4.44 6.51
CA PRO A 32 -7.20 -4.86 5.53
C PRO A 32 -7.58 -4.47 4.08
N GLY A 33 -8.83 -4.03 3.81
CA GLY A 33 -9.28 -3.64 2.47
C GLY A 33 -8.69 -2.28 2.09
N GLU A 34 -8.62 -1.40 3.08
CA GLU A 34 -7.89 -0.15 2.99
C GLU A 34 -6.38 -0.39 2.99
N ALA A 35 -5.89 -1.39 3.73
CA ALA A 35 -4.50 -1.80 3.66
C ALA A 35 -4.13 -2.26 2.24
N ALA A 36 -4.98 -3.05 1.58
CA ALA A 36 -4.76 -3.49 0.20
C ALA A 36 -4.75 -2.32 -0.79
N ALA A 37 -5.64 -1.34 -0.62
CA ALA A 37 -5.65 -0.12 -1.42
C ALA A 37 -4.39 0.73 -1.21
N ALA A 38 -3.90 0.84 0.03
CA ALA A 38 -2.65 1.54 0.34
C ALA A 38 -1.43 0.83 -0.27
N ALA A 39 -1.40 -0.51 -0.26
CA ALA A 39 -0.34 -1.31 -0.88
C ALA A 39 -0.32 -1.13 -2.41
N GLU A 40 -1.48 -1.07 -3.06
CA GLU A 40 -1.60 -0.78 -4.50
C GLU A 40 -1.07 0.62 -4.83
N ALA A 41 -1.39 1.64 -4.02
CA ALA A 41 -0.86 2.99 -4.20
C ALA A 41 0.67 3.02 -4.06
N ALA A 42 1.23 2.35 -3.05
CA ALA A 42 2.68 2.24 -2.88
C ALA A 42 3.35 1.57 -4.09
N ARG A 43 2.73 0.51 -4.63
CA ARG A 43 3.20 -0.18 -5.84
C ARG A 43 3.26 0.76 -7.04
N GLY A 44 2.22 1.54 -7.28
CA GLY A 44 2.17 2.54 -8.36
C GLY A 44 3.28 3.58 -8.25
N LEU A 45 3.51 4.10 -7.04
CA LEU A 45 4.54 5.12 -6.78
C LEU A 45 5.96 4.58 -6.95
N TYR A 46 6.26 3.37 -6.47
CA TYR A 46 7.55 2.72 -6.73
C TYR A 46 7.76 2.41 -8.21
N ALA A 47 6.71 1.92 -8.90
CA ALA A 47 6.79 1.61 -10.33
C ALA A 47 7.06 2.86 -11.17
N ALA A 48 6.39 3.98 -10.88
CA ALA A 48 6.60 5.25 -11.57
C ALA A 48 8.05 5.76 -11.45
N LYS A 49 8.74 5.41 -10.35
CA LYS A 49 10.16 5.74 -10.15
C LYS A 49 11.13 4.70 -10.71
N GLY A 50 10.66 3.53 -11.13
CA GLY A 50 11.51 2.38 -11.51
C GLY A 50 12.14 1.66 -10.31
N HIS A 51 11.59 1.82 -9.11
CA HIS A 51 12.15 1.29 -7.87
C HIS A 51 11.69 -0.17 -7.63
N VAL A 52 12.32 -1.10 -8.36
CA VAL A 52 11.98 -2.53 -8.41
C VAL A 52 11.84 -3.19 -7.02
N PRO A 53 12.74 -2.98 -6.04
CA PRO A 53 12.59 -3.62 -4.72
C PRO A 53 11.32 -3.19 -3.99
N GLY A 54 10.97 -1.90 -4.13
CA GLY A 54 9.77 -1.32 -3.52
C GLY A 54 8.50 -1.88 -4.15
N THR A 55 8.47 -1.96 -5.48
CA THR A 55 7.35 -2.56 -6.22
C THR A 55 7.10 -4.01 -5.78
N ARG A 56 8.16 -4.82 -5.68
CA ARG A 56 8.04 -6.23 -5.26
C ARG A 56 7.53 -6.35 -3.82
N ARG A 57 8.04 -5.52 -2.90
CA ARG A 57 7.57 -5.50 -1.50
C ARG A 57 6.08 -5.17 -1.42
N ALA A 58 5.63 -4.14 -2.13
CA ALA A 58 4.22 -3.74 -2.16
C ALA A 58 3.32 -4.84 -2.75
N GLN A 59 3.73 -5.49 -3.84
CA GLN A 59 2.99 -6.61 -4.44
C GLN A 59 2.80 -7.79 -3.48
N VAL A 60 3.86 -8.20 -2.78
CA VAL A 60 3.77 -9.30 -1.81
C VAL A 60 2.81 -8.95 -0.68
N HIS A 61 2.91 -7.72 -0.16
CA HIS A 61 2.02 -7.25 0.91
C HIS A 61 0.55 -7.22 0.47
N GLN A 62 0.28 -6.70 -0.71
CA GLN A 62 -1.06 -6.63 -1.30
C GLN A 62 -1.64 -8.03 -1.51
N ALA A 63 -0.88 -8.96 -2.08
CA ALA A 63 -1.33 -10.33 -2.33
C ALA A 63 -1.69 -11.06 -1.02
N ARG A 64 -0.88 -10.90 0.03
CA ARG A 64 -1.16 -11.43 1.37
C ARG A 64 -2.47 -10.88 1.93
N LEU A 65 -2.68 -9.56 1.84
CA LEU A 65 -3.89 -8.91 2.36
C LEU A 65 -5.14 -9.39 1.63
N LEU A 66 -5.09 -9.47 0.30
CA LEU A 66 -6.22 -9.97 -0.51
C LEU A 66 -6.54 -11.44 -0.20
N ALA A 67 -5.53 -12.28 -0.02
CA ALA A 67 -5.72 -13.69 0.36
C ALA A 67 -6.34 -13.83 1.76
N ALA A 68 -5.84 -13.07 2.75
CA ALA A 68 -6.39 -13.05 4.10
C ALA A 68 -7.86 -12.60 4.12
N HIS A 69 -8.22 -11.63 3.28
CA HIS A 69 -9.60 -11.19 3.12
C HIS A 69 -10.52 -12.15 2.41
N GLY A 70 -10.04 -12.79 1.35
CA GLY A 70 -10.79 -13.81 0.64
C GLY A 70 -11.17 -14.93 1.60
N ALA A 71 -10.22 -15.40 2.40
CA ALA A 71 -10.41 -16.45 3.39
C ALA A 71 -11.39 -16.07 4.51
N VAL A 72 -11.33 -14.82 5.01
CA VAL A 72 -12.27 -14.34 6.05
C VAL A 72 -13.70 -14.23 5.52
N ARG A 73 -13.91 -13.93 4.23
CA ARG A 73 -15.26 -13.88 3.64
C ARG A 73 -15.85 -15.26 3.37
N THR A 74 -15.04 -16.29 3.11
CA THR A 74 -15.51 -17.66 2.84
C THR A 74 -15.70 -18.50 4.11
N GLY A 75 -15.19 -18.08 5.27
CA GLY A 75 -15.30 -18.80 6.54
C GLY A 75 -16.49 -18.38 7.42
N ARG A 76 -17.43 -17.59 6.88
CA ARG A 76 -18.61 -17.08 7.59
C ARG A 76 -19.88 -17.47 6.83
N ASP A 77 -20.04 -18.76 6.56
CA ASP A 77 -21.30 -19.38 6.11
C ASP A 77 -21.63 -20.55 7.04
#